data_AF-A0A5B8B125-F1
#
_entry.id   AF-A0A5B8B125-F1
#
_cell.length_a   1.000
_cell.length_b   1.000
_cell.length_c   1.000
_cell.angle_alpha   90.00
_cell.angle_beta   90.00
_cell.angle_gamma   90.00
#
_symmetry.space_group_name_H-M   'P 1'
#
loop_
_entity.id
_entity.type
_entity.pdbx_description
1 polymer ?
#
loop_
_entity_poly.entity_id
_entity_poly.type
_entity_poly.pdbx_seq_one_letter_code
_entity_poly.pdbx_strand_id
1 'polypeptide(L)'
;MTVIAVEDIAGNLAPGKTLAGLDLGDKTIGIAVSDARLSFAHPRPVILRKKFTLDVTALLAQLEKDDVGAVVIGLPVNMDGSEGPRAQKSRAFVRNMAPLSPLPFAFWDERLSTVAAERTLIEMDFSRSKRAGKIDSAAAAFILQGVLDRLRVLNGPPSGHMQP
;
A
#
# COMPACT_ATOMS: atom_id res chain seq x y z
N MET A 1 -11.21 -11.94 8.22
CA MET A 1 -10.54 -10.87 7.46
C MET A 1 -11.60 -10.02 6.77
N THR A 2 -11.53 -8.71 6.92
CA THR A 2 -12.49 -7.76 6.33
C THR A 2 -11.77 -6.93 5.27
N VAL A 3 -12.31 -6.90 4.05
CA VAL A 3 -11.89 -5.89 3.07
C VAL A 3 -12.67 -4.63 3.38
N ILE A 4 -11.97 -3.53 3.67
CA ILE A 4 -12.55 -2.23 4.04
C ILE A 4 -12.25 -1.19 2.96
N ALA A 5 -13.02 -0.10 2.95
CA ALA A 5 -12.69 1.06 2.14
C ALA A 5 -11.45 1.76 2.71
N VAL A 6 -10.72 2.49 1.86
CA VAL A 6 -9.50 3.20 2.29
C VAL A 6 -9.86 4.29 3.30
N GLU A 7 -11.00 4.94 3.11
CA GLU A 7 -11.58 5.96 3.97
C GLU A 7 -11.82 5.44 5.40
N ASP A 8 -12.11 4.15 5.54
CA ASP A 8 -12.42 3.53 6.83
C ASP A 8 -11.17 3.10 7.61
N ILE A 9 -9.97 3.15 7.00
CA ILE A 9 -8.72 2.69 7.63
C ILE A 9 -8.48 3.42 8.96
N ALA A 10 -8.61 4.75 8.97
CA ALA A 10 -8.32 5.55 10.16
C ALA A 10 -9.23 5.20 11.34
N GLY A 11 -10.50 4.88 11.07
CA GLY A 11 -11.46 4.46 12.10
C GLY A 11 -11.27 3.03 12.60
N ASN A 12 -10.62 2.16 11.80
CA ASN A 12 -10.35 0.76 12.14
C ASN A 12 -8.95 0.52 12.73
N LEU A 13 -8.08 1.53 12.74
CA LEU A 13 -6.72 1.39 13.23
C LEU A 13 -6.64 1.72 14.73
N ALA A 14 -6.15 0.78 15.53
CA ALA A 14 -5.89 1.04 16.94
C ALA A 14 -4.80 2.12 17.12
N PRO A 15 -4.87 2.96 18.17
CA PRO A 15 -3.87 4.01 18.40
C PRO A 15 -2.44 3.46 18.42
N GLY A 16 -1.54 4.13 17.69
CA GLY A 16 -0.11 3.77 17.63
C GLY A 16 0.24 2.61 16.67
N LYS A 17 -0.74 1.95 16.07
CA LYS A 17 -0.49 0.95 15.01
C LYS A 17 -0.08 1.63 13.71
N THR A 18 0.66 0.90 12.88
CA THR A 18 1.12 1.37 11.57
C THR A 18 0.23 0.85 10.44
N LEU A 19 0.34 1.50 9.28
CA LEU A 19 -0.29 1.07 8.03
C LEU A 19 0.77 0.50 7.11
N ALA A 20 0.55 -0.69 6.55
CA ALA A 20 1.41 -1.24 5.51
C ALA A 20 0.84 -1.02 4.12
N GLY A 21 1.71 -0.75 3.14
CA GLY A 21 1.40 -0.78 1.73
C GLY A 21 2.15 -1.92 1.05
N LEU A 22 1.49 -2.60 0.11
CA LEU A 22 2.07 -3.70 -0.67
C LEU A 22 1.97 -3.43 -2.18
N ASP A 23 3.04 -3.81 -2.88
CA ASP A 23 3.10 -3.92 -4.34
C ASP A 23 3.34 -5.39 -4.72
N LEU A 24 2.36 -6.00 -5.37
CA LEU A 24 2.36 -7.43 -5.71
C LEU A 24 2.90 -7.64 -7.13
N GLY A 25 4.22 -7.75 -7.25
CA GLY A 25 4.91 -8.14 -8.47
C GLY A 25 4.89 -9.65 -8.71
N ASP A 26 5.20 -10.09 -9.92
CA ASP A 26 5.25 -11.52 -10.25
C ASP A 26 6.42 -12.25 -9.54
N LYS A 27 7.53 -11.56 -9.27
CA LYS A 27 8.74 -12.13 -8.63
C LYS A 27 8.98 -11.65 -7.20
N THR A 28 8.35 -10.54 -6.82
CA THR A 28 8.63 -9.83 -5.56
C THR A 28 7.34 -9.33 -4.93
N ILE A 29 7.33 -9.23 -3.61
CA ILE A 29 6.35 -8.43 -2.87
C ILE A 29 7.12 -7.22 -2.31
N GLY A 30 6.80 -6.04 -2.82
CA GLY A 30 7.27 -4.79 -2.26
C GLY A 30 6.46 -4.47 -1.00
N ILE A 31 7.14 -3.98 0.03
CA ILE A 31 6.52 -3.64 1.32
C ILE A 31 6.98 -2.26 1.78
N ALA A 32 6.05 -1.45 2.22
CA ALA A 32 6.34 -0.24 2.97
C ALA A 32 5.44 -0.14 4.19
N VAL A 33 5.89 0.59 5.19
CA VAL A 33 5.18 0.77 6.46
C VAL A 33 5.21 2.25 6.85
N SER A 34 4.10 2.75 7.36
CA SER A 34 3.99 4.13 7.85
C SER A 34 4.75 4.31 9.17
N ASP A 35 5.01 5.55 9.56
CA ASP A 35 5.22 5.85 10.97
C ASP A 35 3.90 5.77 11.76
N ALA A 36 3.98 5.75 13.09
CA ALA A 36 2.82 5.66 13.98
C ALA A 36 1.89 6.88 13.90
N ARG A 37 2.36 7.99 13.31
CA ARG A 37 1.57 9.20 13.03
C ARG A 37 0.86 9.16 11.67
N LEU A 38 0.95 8.05 10.93
CA LEU A 38 0.38 7.90 9.58
C LEU A 38 0.79 9.06 8.64
N SER A 39 2.04 9.48 8.77
CA SER A 39 2.60 10.61 8.05
C SER A 39 3.47 10.14 6.89
N PHE A 40 4.48 9.31 7.13
CA PHE A 40 5.46 8.97 6.11
C PHE A 40 5.56 7.48 5.86
N ALA A 41 5.58 7.10 4.59
CA ALA A 41 5.81 5.73 4.15
C ALA A 41 7.31 5.42 4.08
N HIS A 42 7.73 4.32 4.69
CA HIS A 42 9.12 3.88 4.73
C HIS A 42 9.24 2.51 4.04
N PRO A 43 10.05 2.39 2.97
CA PRO A 43 10.24 1.10 2.32
C PRO A 43 10.90 0.10 3.27
N ARG A 44 10.57 -1.17 3.09
CA ARG A 44 11.19 -2.31 3.75
C ARG A 44 11.87 -3.21 2.72
N PRO A 45 12.72 -4.16 3.14
CA PRO A 45 13.24 -5.17 2.23
C PRO A 45 12.12 -5.88 1.48
N VAL A 46 12.33 -6.15 0.19
CA VAL A 46 11.38 -6.93 -0.61
C VAL A 46 11.35 -8.39 -0.18
N ILE A 47 10.21 -9.04 -0.34
CA ILE A 47 10.11 -10.51 -0.26
C ILE A 47 10.27 -11.06 -1.68
N LEU A 48 11.26 -11.93 -1.88
CA LEU A 48 11.39 -12.71 -3.11
C LEU A 48 10.37 -13.84 -3.09
N ARG A 49 9.47 -13.84 -4.07
CA ARG A 49 8.37 -14.81 -4.15
C ARG A 49 8.89 -16.19 -4.48
N LYS A 50 8.37 -17.19 -3.77
CA LYS A 50 8.69 -18.62 -3.96
C LYS A 50 7.39 -19.41 -4.03
N LYS A 51 6.84 -19.75 -2.88
CA LYS A 51 5.56 -20.47 -2.74
C LYS A 51 4.67 -19.62 -1.86
N PHE A 52 3.38 -19.55 -2.19
CA PHE A 52 2.42 -18.71 -1.48
C PHE A 52 2.53 -18.81 0.04
N THR A 53 2.57 -20.03 0.60
CA THR A 53 2.69 -20.23 2.05
C THR A 53 3.96 -19.61 2.64
N LEU A 54 5.12 -19.77 1.99
CA LEU A 54 6.39 -19.20 2.45
C LEU A 54 6.38 -17.67 2.35
N ASP A 55 5.83 -17.15 1.25
CA ASP A 55 5.73 -15.72 0.99
C ASP A 55 4.85 -15.04 2.05
N VAL A 56 3.72 -15.67 2.38
CA VAL A 56 2.78 -15.19 3.40
C VAL A 56 3.37 -15.29 4.80
N THR A 57 4.04 -16.38 5.16
CA THR A 57 4.71 -16.48 6.47
C THR A 57 5.74 -15.36 6.65
N ALA A 58 6.57 -15.09 5.64
CA ALA A 58 7.54 -14.01 5.68
C ALA A 58 6.86 -12.63 5.77
N LEU A 59 5.78 -12.43 5.01
CA LEU A 59 5.01 -11.19 5.04
C LEU A 59 4.41 -10.95 6.42
N LEU A 60 3.70 -11.93 6.99
CA LEU A 60 3.05 -11.78 8.28
C LEU A 60 4.05 -11.51 9.41
N ALA A 61 5.19 -12.19 9.42
CA ALA A 61 6.25 -11.92 10.39
C ALA A 61 6.78 -10.48 10.30
N GLN A 62 6.87 -9.93 9.09
CA GLN A 62 7.29 -8.54 8.90
C GLN A 62 6.21 -7.54 9.33
N LEU A 63 4.95 -7.81 8.99
CA LEU A 63 3.82 -6.97 9.41
C LEU A 63 3.65 -6.94 10.93
N GLU A 64 3.85 -8.08 11.60
CA GLU A 64 3.80 -8.19 13.06
C GLU A 64 4.94 -7.38 13.71
N LYS A 65 6.18 -7.52 13.21
CA LYS A 65 7.34 -6.78 13.71
C LYS A 65 7.16 -5.26 13.64
N ASP A 66 6.46 -4.79 12.62
CA ASP A 66 6.23 -3.37 12.35
C ASP A 66 4.93 -2.85 13.01
N ASP A 67 4.26 -3.64 13.86
CA ASP A 67 3.02 -3.28 14.54
C ASP A 67 1.89 -2.84 13.58
N VAL A 68 1.79 -3.51 12.44
CA VAL A 68 0.83 -3.18 11.41
C VAL A 68 -0.59 -3.52 11.87
N GLY A 69 -1.50 -2.55 11.78
CA GLY A 69 -2.92 -2.73 12.10
C GLY A 69 -3.84 -2.84 10.88
N ALA A 70 -3.38 -2.44 9.70
CA ALA A 70 -4.11 -2.58 8.43
C ALA A 70 -3.14 -2.65 7.24
N VAL A 71 -3.59 -3.21 6.13
CA VAL A 71 -2.78 -3.37 4.92
C VAL A 71 -3.50 -2.77 3.70
N VAL A 72 -2.77 -2.03 2.88
CA VAL A 72 -3.26 -1.49 1.61
C VAL A 72 -2.51 -2.13 0.46
N ILE A 73 -3.23 -2.46 -0.60
CA ILE A 73 -2.67 -3.07 -1.81
C ILE A 73 -2.98 -2.16 -3.00
N GLY A 74 -1.94 -1.80 -3.73
CA GLY A 74 -2.09 -1.10 -5.01
C GLY A 74 -2.88 -1.95 -5.99
N LEU A 75 -3.90 -1.35 -6.59
CA LEU A 75 -4.75 -1.97 -7.59
C LEU A 75 -4.58 -1.22 -8.92
N PRO A 76 -3.90 -1.81 -9.91
CA PRO A 76 -3.78 -1.20 -11.23
C PRO A 76 -5.12 -1.35 -11.95
N VAL A 77 -5.90 -0.27 -11.97
CA VAL A 77 -7.17 -0.18 -12.70
C VAL A 77 -6.92 0.55 -14.02
N ASN A 78 -7.54 0.08 -15.10
CA ASN A 78 -7.45 0.74 -16.40
C ASN A 78 -8.14 2.11 -16.36
N MET A 79 -7.83 2.98 -17.33
CA MET A 79 -8.41 4.32 -17.40
C MET A 79 -9.94 4.31 -17.52
N ASP A 80 -10.53 3.29 -18.13
CA ASP A 80 -11.98 3.08 -18.24
C ASP A 80 -12.62 2.47 -16.98
N GLY A 81 -11.83 2.21 -15.92
CA GLY A 81 -12.27 1.58 -14.69
C GLY A 81 -12.28 0.05 -14.72
N SER A 82 -11.91 -0.58 -15.83
CA SER A 82 -11.85 -2.05 -15.92
C SER A 82 -10.62 -2.63 -15.21
N GLU A 83 -10.74 -3.87 -14.73
CA GLU A 83 -9.65 -4.57 -14.04
C GLU A 83 -8.95 -5.57 -14.97
N GLY A 84 -7.64 -5.41 -15.12
CA GLY A 84 -6.81 -6.37 -15.83
C GLY A 84 -6.36 -7.57 -14.97
N PRO A 85 -5.59 -8.50 -15.55
CA PRO A 85 -5.09 -9.69 -14.85
C PRO A 85 -4.28 -9.38 -13.58
N ARG A 86 -3.57 -8.25 -13.52
CA ARG A 86 -2.81 -7.83 -12.33
C ARG A 86 -3.74 -7.51 -11.16
N ALA A 87 -4.80 -6.74 -11.38
CA ALA A 87 -5.81 -6.45 -10.36
C ALA A 87 -6.48 -7.74 -9.84
N GLN A 88 -6.84 -8.66 -10.73
CA GLN A 88 -7.40 -9.95 -10.35
C GLN A 88 -6.45 -10.79 -9.49
N LYS A 89 -5.14 -10.81 -9.81
CA LYS A 89 -4.12 -11.46 -8.97
C LYS A 89 -4.03 -10.82 -7.58
N SER A 90 -4.07 -9.49 -7.49
CA SER A 90 -4.06 -8.79 -6.19
C SER A 90 -5.29 -9.15 -5.35
N ARG A 91 -6.47 -9.19 -5.97
CA ARG A 91 -7.71 -9.62 -5.29
C ARG A 91 -7.65 -11.08 -4.83
N ALA A 92 -7.12 -11.97 -5.67
CA ALA A 92 -6.94 -13.37 -5.31
C ALA A 92 -5.95 -13.55 -4.15
N PHE A 93 -4.86 -12.77 -4.13
CA PHE A 93 -3.91 -12.76 -3.02
C PHE A 93 -4.59 -12.41 -1.70
N VAL A 94 -5.36 -11.31 -1.65
CA VAL A 94 -6.13 -10.91 -0.46
C VAL A 94 -7.10 -11.99 -0.04
N ARG A 95 -7.89 -12.54 -0.98
CA ARG A 95 -8.83 -13.62 -0.68
C ARG A 95 -8.15 -14.83 -0.03
N ASN A 96 -6.96 -15.19 -0.50
CA ASN A 96 -6.18 -16.30 0.05
C ASN A 96 -5.50 -15.96 1.38
N MET A 97 -5.36 -14.68 1.73
CA MET A 97 -4.90 -14.23 3.06
C MET A 97 -6.00 -14.33 4.13
N ALA A 98 -7.27 -14.41 3.72
CA ALA A 98 -8.41 -14.39 4.63
C ALA A 98 -8.36 -15.39 5.80
N PRO A 99 -7.95 -16.67 5.61
CA PRO A 99 -7.85 -17.62 6.70
C PRO A 99 -6.54 -17.51 7.49
N LEU A 100 -5.59 -16.68 7.05
CA LEU A 100 -4.22 -16.63 7.59
C LEU A 100 -3.95 -15.38 8.45
N SER A 101 -4.79 -14.36 8.36
CA SER A 101 -4.63 -13.12 9.13
C SER A 101 -5.97 -12.45 9.44
N PRO A 102 -6.14 -11.91 10.65
CA PRO A 102 -7.29 -11.10 10.99
C PRO A 102 -7.18 -9.66 10.45
N LEU A 103 -6.00 -9.24 9.96
CA LEU A 103 -5.76 -7.85 9.54
C LEU A 103 -6.76 -7.42 8.46
N PRO A 104 -7.32 -6.20 8.56
CA PRO A 104 -8.12 -5.63 7.48
C PRO A 104 -7.24 -5.27 6.29
N PHE A 105 -7.79 -5.48 5.10
CA PHE A 105 -7.15 -5.11 3.83
C PHE A 105 -7.98 -4.06 3.09
N ALA A 106 -7.31 -3.12 2.44
CA ALA A 106 -7.93 -2.16 1.54
C ALA A 106 -7.26 -2.20 0.17
N PHE A 107 -8.01 -1.91 -0.88
CA PHE A 107 -7.47 -1.73 -2.22
C PHE A 107 -7.36 -0.24 -2.53
N TRP A 108 -6.20 0.18 -3.03
CA TRP A 108 -5.96 1.54 -3.49
C TRP A 108 -5.98 1.59 -5.00
N ASP A 109 -6.97 2.27 -5.57
CA ASP A 109 -6.96 2.60 -7.01
C ASP A 109 -5.87 3.65 -7.24
N GLU A 110 -4.81 3.24 -7.93
CA GLU A 110 -3.63 4.07 -8.15
C GLU A 110 -3.94 5.37 -8.91
N ARG A 111 -5.07 5.43 -9.65
CA ARG A 111 -5.57 6.63 -10.33
C ARG A 111 -6.04 7.73 -9.37
N LEU A 112 -6.28 7.39 -8.10
CA LEU A 112 -6.64 8.36 -7.06
C LEU A 112 -5.42 9.12 -6.53
N SER A 113 -4.22 8.80 -7.03
CA SER A 113 -3.01 9.56 -6.77
C SER A 113 -3.03 10.92 -7.48
N THR A 114 -2.34 11.91 -6.93
CA THR A 114 -2.23 13.22 -7.58
C THR A 114 -1.22 13.18 -8.73
N VAL A 115 -1.38 14.04 -9.75
CA VAL A 115 -0.40 14.18 -10.86
C VAL A 115 1.01 14.45 -10.35
N ALA A 116 1.15 15.19 -9.24
CA ALA A 116 2.45 15.44 -8.61
C ALA A 116 3.06 14.14 -8.08
N ALA A 117 2.26 13.33 -7.39
CA ALA A 117 2.69 12.03 -6.90
C ALA A 117 3.01 11.09 -8.09
N GLU A 118 2.17 11.01 -9.12
CA GLU A 118 2.46 10.20 -10.33
C GLU A 118 3.79 10.59 -11.00
N ARG A 119 4.12 11.88 -11.08
CA ARG A 119 5.42 12.34 -11.60
C ARG A 119 6.58 11.87 -10.74
N THR A 120 6.45 11.95 -9.41
CA THR A 120 7.46 11.41 -8.49
C THR A 120 7.63 9.90 -8.66
N LEU A 121 6.55 9.15 -8.94
CA LEU A 121 6.60 7.72 -9.29
C LEU A 121 7.48 7.44 -10.50
N ILE A 122 7.23 8.17 -11.59
CA ILE A 122 7.96 8.04 -12.85
C ILE A 122 9.43 8.39 -12.63
N GLU A 123 9.71 9.49 -11.96
CA GLU A 123 11.09 9.92 -11.63
C GLU A 123 11.82 8.90 -10.75
N MET A 124 11.14 8.32 -9.76
CA MET A 124 11.69 7.25 -8.94
C MET A 124 11.94 5.97 -9.74
N ASP A 125 11.03 5.59 -10.64
CA ASP A 125 11.18 4.40 -11.49
C ASP A 125 12.37 4.55 -12.46
N PHE A 126 12.53 5.73 -13.07
CA PHE A 126 13.73 6.08 -13.85
C PHE A 126 15.01 6.05 -13.01
N SER A 127 14.96 6.52 -11.75
CA SER A 127 16.09 6.48 -10.82
C SER A 127 16.45 5.04 -10.38
N ARG A 128 15.46 4.17 -10.16
CA ARG A 128 15.64 2.75 -9.83
C ARG A 128 16.21 1.95 -11.00
N SER A 129 15.72 2.20 -12.21
CA SER A 129 16.29 1.61 -13.44
C SER A 129 17.80 1.88 -13.54
N LYS A 130 18.26 3.05 -13.07
CA LYS A 130 19.69 3.41 -12.98
C LYS A 130 20.47 2.77 -11.82
N ARG A 131 19.81 2.17 -10.82
CA ARG A 131 20.41 1.66 -9.56
C ARG A 131 20.29 0.15 -9.39
N ALA A 132 20.31 -0.62 -10.49
CA ALA A 132 19.93 -2.03 -10.63
C ALA A 132 20.56 -3.12 -9.70
N GLY A 133 21.09 -2.79 -8.51
CA GLY A 133 21.65 -3.74 -7.53
C GLY A 133 20.87 -3.89 -6.21
N LYS A 134 19.91 -3.00 -5.89
CA LYS A 134 19.02 -3.14 -4.72
C LYS A 134 17.58 -3.11 -5.18
N ILE A 135 16.89 -4.24 -5.09
CA ILE A 135 15.44 -4.29 -5.31
C ILE A 135 14.81 -3.66 -4.06
N ASP A 136 14.54 -2.35 -4.12
CA ASP A 136 13.87 -1.64 -3.03
C ASP A 136 12.35 -1.64 -3.22
N SER A 137 11.62 -1.58 -2.10
CA SER A 137 10.15 -1.60 -2.08
C SER A 137 9.54 -0.23 -2.35
N ALA A 138 10.21 0.65 -3.09
CA ALA A 138 9.72 2.02 -3.19
C ALA A 138 8.41 2.10 -4.02
N ALA A 139 8.07 1.05 -4.81
CA ALA A 139 6.73 0.72 -5.32
C ALA A 139 5.65 0.91 -4.25
N ALA A 140 5.76 0.03 -3.25
CA ALA A 140 4.90 -0.01 -2.09
C ALA A 140 4.97 1.27 -1.24
N ALA A 141 6.14 1.89 -1.12
CA ALA A 141 6.27 3.15 -0.36
C ALA A 141 5.47 4.28 -1.01
N PHE A 142 5.50 4.34 -2.33
CA PHE A 142 4.72 5.33 -3.05
C PHE A 142 3.20 5.09 -2.91
N ILE A 143 2.74 3.85 -3.14
CA ILE A 143 1.34 3.47 -2.96
C ILE A 143 0.87 3.88 -1.56
N LEU A 144 1.66 3.53 -0.55
CA LEU A 144 1.34 3.86 0.83
C LEU A 144 1.32 5.37 1.06
N GLN A 145 2.28 6.12 0.53
CA GLN A 145 2.31 7.57 0.71
C GLN A 145 1.07 8.23 0.11
N GLY A 146 0.63 7.81 -1.09
CA GLY A 146 -0.60 8.32 -1.71
C GLY A 146 -1.84 8.07 -0.83
N VAL A 147 -1.91 6.91 -0.18
CA VAL A 147 -2.98 6.59 0.77
C VAL A 147 -2.90 7.47 2.02
N LEU A 148 -1.71 7.64 2.60
CA LEU A 148 -1.51 8.49 3.78
C LEU A 148 -1.90 9.93 3.50
N ASP A 149 -1.51 10.46 2.34
CA ASP A 149 -1.86 11.82 1.90
C ASP A 149 -3.37 11.96 1.70
N ARG A 150 -4.02 10.95 1.10
CA ARG A 150 -5.49 10.92 0.97
C ARG A 150 -6.18 10.92 2.33
N LEU A 151 -5.73 10.09 3.27
CA LEU A 151 -6.26 10.04 4.62
C LEU A 151 -6.09 11.37 5.36
N ARG A 152 -4.97 12.07 5.17
CA ARG A 152 -4.78 13.41 5.75
C ARG A 152 -5.76 14.43 5.18
N VAL A 153 -6.07 14.39 3.89
CA VAL A 153 -7.07 15.29 3.28
C VAL A 153 -8.47 15.01 3.83
N LEU A 154 -8.81 13.74 4.01
CA LEU A 154 -10.11 13.33 4.56
C LEU A 154 -10.26 13.68 6.05
N ASN A 155 -9.16 13.60 6.81
CA ASN A 155 -9.13 13.90 8.26
C ASN A 155 -8.76 15.35 8.58
N GLY A 156 -8.43 16.17 7.57
CA GLY A 156 -8.17 17.59 7.74
C GLY A 156 -9.45 18.36 8.07
N PRO A 157 -9.35 19.55 8.70
CA PRO A 157 -10.53 20.39 8.91
C PRO A 157 -11.20 20.66 7.54
N PRO A 158 -12.55 20.63 7.46
CA PRO A 158 -13.24 20.98 6.23
C PRO A 158 -12.74 22.35 5.80
N SER A 159 -12.26 22.45 4.56
CA SER A 159 -11.66 23.64 3.98
C SER A 159 -12.46 24.87 4.38
N GLY A 160 -11.98 25.60 5.38
CA GLY A 160 -12.58 26.84 5.80
C GLY A 160 -12.57 27.75 4.59
N HIS A 161 -13.75 28.22 4.19
CA HIS A 161 -13.89 29.29 3.21
C HIS A 161 -12.93 30.42 3.57
N MET A 162 -11.82 30.50 2.85
CA MET A 162 -11.10 31.75 2.69
C MET A 162 -11.90 32.52 1.64
N GLN A 163 -12.86 33.32 2.10
CA GLN A 163 -13.35 34.43 1.30
C GLN A 163 -12.62 35.71 1.75
N PRO A 164 -12.25 36.58 0.81
CA PRO A 164 -11.65 37.87 1.10
C PRO A 164 -12.61 38.81 1.86
#